data_AF-W1PBH7-F1
#
_entry.id   AF-W1PBH7-F1
#
_cell.length_a   1.000
_cell.length_b   1.000
_cell.length_c   1.000
_cell.angle_alpha   90.00
_cell.angle_beta   90.00
_cell.angle_gamma   90.00
#
_symmetry.space_group_name_H-M   'P 1'
#
loop_
_entity.id
_entity.type
_entity.pdbx_description
1 polymer ?
#
loop_
_entity_poly.entity_id
_entity_poly.type
_entity_poly.pdbx_seq_one_letter_code
_entity_poly.pdbx_strand_id
1 'polypeptide(L)'
;MGLGGVVLVIILSIAFQIIVFSPISPHLLLFPPLLATSANNNRLQAITKVGEGSVEGPEDMAVDKKNNGLLRAGEDGVTLLADEVDGSKIRFADDVVESTDGMVYFTDASTKFELHRWFLDVLEAKPHGRVLKFDPHTGKTSVVLKDLAFANGIALSPRNDFLIVCETWKFRCLKHWLNEDRPTEVFVENLPGGPDNINLAEDGSFWIALLELRSYGTDTIHRSKVAKHIIATFPWLCDWFVDLKKRASVVKVGADGSISHIFNDQTGKVITFVTSALEFDGNLYLGSLNTNFVGKLQLDRHQK
;
A
#
# COMPACT_ATOMS: atom_id res chain seq x y z
N MET A 1 17.33 41.15 -25.94
CA MET A 1 16.45 40.88 -24.78
C MET A 1 17.25 41.13 -23.51
N GLY A 2 16.78 41.98 -22.60
CA GLY A 2 17.43 42.14 -21.29
C GLY A 2 17.25 40.89 -20.42
N LEU A 3 18.12 40.71 -19.42
CA LEU A 3 18.10 39.55 -18.51
C LEU A 3 16.70 39.29 -17.91
N GLY A 4 15.96 40.36 -17.56
CA GLY A 4 14.59 40.25 -17.04
C GLY A 4 13.56 39.69 -18.03
N GLY A 5 13.73 39.92 -19.34
CA GLY A 5 12.85 39.36 -20.37
C GLY A 5 13.04 37.86 -20.54
N VAL A 6 14.30 37.38 -20.46
CA VAL A 6 14.61 35.94 -20.53
C VAL A 6 14.05 35.21 -19.32
N VAL A 7 14.20 35.76 -18.11
CA VAL A 7 13.64 35.18 -16.88
C VAL A 7 12.12 35.07 -16.94
N LEU A 8 11.43 36.11 -17.44
CA LEU A 8 9.97 36.08 -17.56
C LEU A 8 9.49 34.99 -18.52
N VAL A 9 10.15 34.85 -19.68
CA VAL A 9 9.81 33.80 -20.65
C VAL A 9 10.00 32.41 -20.03
N ILE A 10 11.09 32.18 -19.31
CA ILE A 10 11.32 30.92 -18.60
C ILE A 10 10.20 30.62 -17.59
N ILE A 11 9.81 31.60 -16.78
CA ILE A 11 8.73 31.43 -15.79
C ILE A 11 7.40 31.08 -16.48
N LEU A 12 7.06 31.80 -17.55
CA LEU A 12 5.83 31.54 -18.31
C LEU A 12 5.85 30.16 -18.97
N SER A 13 6.98 29.74 -19.54
CA SER A 13 7.15 28.40 -20.11
C SER A 13 6.99 27.31 -19.06
N ILE A 14 7.58 27.47 -17.87
CA ILE A 14 7.41 26.52 -16.76
C ILE A 14 5.96 26.48 -16.29
N ALA A 15 5.31 27.63 -16.11
CA ALA A 15 3.90 27.70 -15.72
C ALA A 15 2.99 27.02 -16.76
N PHE A 16 3.23 27.27 -18.06
CA PHE A 16 2.54 26.59 -19.14
C PHE A 16 2.75 25.07 -19.08
N GLN A 17 3.99 24.61 -18.88
CA GLN A 17 4.30 23.19 -18.75
C GLN A 17 3.52 22.53 -17.62
N ILE A 18 3.48 23.17 -16.45
CA ILE A 18 2.80 22.65 -15.25
C ILE A 18 1.28 22.62 -15.46
N ILE A 19 0.69 23.69 -16.00
CA ILE A 19 -0.76 23.81 -16.13
C ILE A 19 -1.31 22.89 -17.23
N VAL A 20 -0.62 22.82 -18.37
CA VAL A 20 -1.13 22.11 -19.57
C VAL A 20 -0.76 20.64 -19.57
N PHE A 21 0.44 20.29 -19.11
CA PHE A 21 0.96 18.91 -19.20
C PHE A 21 1.08 18.21 -17.85
N SER A 22 0.39 18.70 -16.82
CA SER A 22 0.32 17.98 -15.55
C SER A 22 -0.28 16.58 -15.76
N PRO A 23 0.38 15.51 -15.29
CA PRO A 23 -0.14 14.15 -15.39
C PRO A 23 -1.30 13.86 -14.41
N ILE A 24 -1.55 14.78 -13.48
CA ILE A 24 -2.55 14.65 -12.41
C ILE A 24 -3.60 15.78 -12.47
N SER A 25 -4.77 15.48 -11.92
CA SER A 25 -5.89 16.39 -11.63
C SER A 25 -6.16 16.38 -10.11
N PRO A 26 -5.31 17.06 -9.31
CA PRO A 26 -5.21 16.82 -7.88
C PRO A 26 -6.42 17.26 -7.07
N HIS A 27 -6.80 16.43 -6.12
CA HIS A 27 -7.67 16.76 -5.00
C HIS A 27 -6.84 17.14 -3.76
N LEU A 28 -7.44 17.86 -2.83
CA LEU A 28 -6.81 18.07 -1.53
C LEU A 28 -6.85 16.76 -0.74
N LEU A 29 -5.77 16.45 -0.03
CA LEU A 29 -5.72 15.31 0.87
C LEU A 29 -5.43 15.83 2.27
N LEU A 30 -6.36 15.59 3.18
CA LEU A 30 -6.21 15.94 4.59
C LEU A 30 -5.94 14.65 5.33
N PHE A 31 -4.76 14.56 5.92
CA PHE A 31 -4.43 13.43 6.75
C PHE A 31 -5.08 13.57 8.14
N PRO A 32 -5.56 12.49 8.78
CA PRO A 32 -6.15 12.54 10.12
C PRO A 32 -5.17 13.07 11.18
N PRO A 33 -5.60 13.45 12.40
CA PRO A 33 -4.67 13.80 13.48
C PRO A 33 -3.71 12.64 13.79
N LEU A 34 -2.45 12.94 14.18
CA LEU A 34 -1.54 11.90 14.67
C LEU A 34 -2.09 11.33 15.99
N LEU A 35 -2.19 10.01 16.09
CA LEU A 35 -2.36 9.37 17.39
C LEU A 35 -1.14 9.70 18.26
N ALA A 36 -1.37 10.27 19.44
CA ALA A 36 -0.31 10.62 20.40
C ALA A 36 0.47 9.38 20.90
N THR A 37 -0.06 8.18 20.63
CA THR A 37 0.40 6.90 21.15
C THR A 37 1.03 6.03 20.06
N SER A 38 2.05 6.55 19.37
CA SER A 38 3.09 5.67 18.84
C SER A 38 4.13 5.56 19.95
N ALA A 39 3.99 4.60 20.86
CA ALA A 39 5.07 4.32 21.79
C ALA A 39 6.28 3.86 20.97
N ASN A 40 7.29 4.73 20.84
CA ASN A 40 8.56 4.41 20.22
C ASN A 40 9.17 3.25 21.00
N ASN A 41 9.18 2.05 20.43
CA ASN A 41 9.64 0.86 21.13
C ASN A 41 10.82 0.20 20.43
N ASN A 42 11.11 0.56 19.18
CA ASN A 42 12.22 0.02 18.38
C ASN A 42 12.24 -1.52 18.38
N ARG A 43 11.08 -2.17 18.55
CA ARG A 43 10.98 -3.63 18.67
C ARG A 43 11.49 -4.33 17.42
N LEU A 44 11.35 -3.71 16.25
CA LEU A 44 11.85 -4.23 14.98
C LEU A 44 13.39 -4.24 14.88
N GLN A 45 14.11 -3.57 15.80
CA GLN A 45 15.58 -3.68 15.85
C GLN A 45 16.06 -5.04 16.38
N ALA A 46 15.17 -5.86 16.93
CA ALA A 46 15.49 -7.22 17.38
C ALA A 46 15.36 -8.28 16.27
N ILE A 47 15.14 -7.85 15.02
CA ILE A 47 15.02 -8.73 13.86
C ILE A 47 16.32 -9.50 13.62
N THR A 48 16.17 -10.79 13.36
CA THR A 48 17.19 -11.62 12.71
C THR A 48 17.00 -11.57 11.21
N LYS A 49 18.08 -11.34 10.45
CA LYS A 49 18.04 -11.29 9.00
C LYS A 49 18.11 -12.69 8.42
N VAL A 50 17.13 -13.06 7.61
CA VAL A 50 17.07 -14.36 6.93
C VAL A 50 17.37 -14.16 5.44
N GLY A 51 18.30 -14.95 4.90
CA GLY A 51 18.65 -14.89 3.47
C GLY A 51 19.37 -13.60 3.04
N GLU A 52 20.09 -12.94 3.95
CA GLU A 52 20.80 -11.68 3.65
C GLU A 52 21.76 -11.82 2.45
N GLY A 53 21.58 -10.93 1.47
CA GLY A 53 22.32 -10.93 0.21
C GLY A 53 21.87 -11.98 -0.81
N SER A 54 20.90 -12.83 -0.46
CA SER A 54 20.36 -13.88 -1.33
C SER A 54 18.98 -13.57 -1.89
N VAL A 55 18.33 -12.52 -1.39
CA VAL A 55 17.06 -11.99 -1.89
C VAL A 55 17.22 -10.50 -2.21
N GLU A 56 16.37 -9.95 -3.07
CA GLU A 56 16.37 -8.53 -3.43
C GLU A 56 14.96 -7.99 -3.32
N GLY A 57 14.77 -6.99 -2.44
CA GLY A 57 13.47 -6.39 -2.16
C GLY A 57 12.37 -7.40 -1.83
N PRO A 58 12.58 -8.35 -0.90
CA PRO A 58 11.61 -9.41 -0.67
C PRO A 58 10.28 -8.83 -0.19
N GLU A 59 9.20 -9.20 -0.87
CA GLU A 59 7.82 -8.82 -0.58
C GLU A 59 6.93 -10.06 -0.68
N ASP A 60 5.71 -9.98 -0.15
CA ASP A 60 4.75 -11.10 -0.14
C ASP A 60 4.18 -11.41 -1.53
N MET A 61 4.37 -10.48 -2.47
CA MET A 61 3.77 -10.51 -3.79
C MET A 61 4.82 -10.43 -4.90
N ALA A 62 4.59 -11.16 -5.98
CA ALA A 62 5.44 -11.16 -7.16
C ALA A 62 4.72 -10.54 -8.35
N VAL A 63 5.36 -9.55 -8.99
CA VAL A 63 4.82 -8.86 -10.17
C VAL A 63 5.68 -9.17 -11.39
N ASP A 64 5.05 -9.52 -12.52
CA ASP A 64 5.75 -9.61 -13.80
C ASP A 64 5.88 -8.22 -14.43
N LYS A 65 7.11 -7.79 -14.72
CA LYS A 65 7.40 -6.51 -15.38
C LYS A 65 6.67 -6.34 -16.72
N LYS A 66 6.26 -7.44 -17.37
CA LYS A 66 5.54 -7.41 -18.65
C LYS A 66 4.03 -7.45 -18.51
N ASN A 67 3.51 -7.98 -17.40
CA ASN A 67 2.10 -8.25 -17.22
C ASN A 67 1.63 -7.68 -15.88
N ASN A 68 0.86 -6.60 -15.93
CA ASN A 68 0.12 -6.11 -14.78
C ASN A 68 -1.17 -6.92 -14.67
N GLY A 69 -1.32 -7.70 -13.60
CA GLY A 69 -2.48 -8.58 -13.46
C GLY A 69 -2.30 -9.68 -12.42
N LEU A 70 -3.32 -10.54 -12.33
CA LEU A 70 -3.30 -11.73 -11.49
C LEU A 70 -2.49 -12.83 -12.19
N LEU A 71 -1.44 -13.30 -11.52
CA LEU A 71 -0.56 -14.36 -11.99
C LEU A 71 -0.70 -15.60 -11.11
N ARG A 72 -0.55 -16.78 -11.70
CA ARG A 72 -0.42 -18.05 -10.98
C ARG A 72 0.95 -18.63 -11.25
N ALA A 73 1.70 -18.88 -10.19
CA ALA A 73 2.93 -19.68 -10.25
C ALA A 73 2.61 -21.15 -9.97
N GLY A 74 3.19 -22.05 -10.77
CA GLY A 74 3.13 -23.51 -10.58
C GLY A 74 4.40 -24.18 -11.11
N GLU A 75 4.44 -25.51 -11.07
CA GLU A 75 5.61 -26.28 -11.53
C GLU A 75 5.98 -25.99 -13.00
N ASP A 76 4.97 -25.72 -13.84
CA ASP A 76 5.14 -25.39 -15.26
C ASP A 76 5.52 -23.91 -15.51
N GLY A 77 5.75 -23.13 -14.45
CA GLY A 77 6.08 -21.71 -14.52
C GLY A 77 4.92 -20.78 -14.15
N VAL A 78 4.94 -19.57 -14.71
CA VAL A 78 3.99 -18.49 -14.37
C VAL A 78 2.97 -18.30 -15.49
N THR A 79 1.68 -18.29 -15.14
CA THR A 79 0.56 -18.07 -16.07
C THR A 79 -0.22 -16.81 -15.69
N LEU A 80 -0.57 -15.99 -16.68
CA LEU A 80 -1.47 -14.85 -16.49
C LEU A 80 -2.93 -15.32 -16.43
N LEU A 81 -3.62 -15.00 -15.33
CA LEU A 81 -5.02 -15.34 -15.11
C LEU A 81 -5.97 -14.19 -15.48
N ALA A 82 -5.59 -12.94 -15.19
CA ALA A 82 -6.39 -11.77 -15.51
C ALA A 82 -5.55 -10.50 -15.63
N ASP A 83 -5.73 -9.72 -16.71
CA ASP A 83 -5.13 -8.39 -16.92
C ASP A 83 -6.18 -7.30 -17.24
N GLU A 84 -7.46 -7.66 -17.27
CA GLU A 84 -8.56 -6.76 -17.55
C GLU A 84 -9.87 -7.20 -16.88
N VAL A 85 -10.76 -6.24 -16.68
CA VAL A 85 -12.14 -6.44 -16.21
C VAL A 85 -13.02 -5.32 -16.72
N ASP A 86 -14.20 -5.66 -17.24
CA ASP A 86 -15.18 -4.72 -17.81
C ASP A 86 -14.58 -3.73 -18.84
N GLY A 87 -13.64 -4.22 -19.66
CA GLY A 87 -12.93 -3.40 -20.68
C GLY A 87 -11.88 -2.45 -20.10
N SER A 88 -11.61 -2.50 -18.80
CA SER A 88 -10.58 -1.71 -18.12
C SER A 88 -9.39 -2.58 -17.73
N LYS A 89 -8.18 -2.18 -18.16
CA LYS A 89 -6.94 -2.86 -17.80
C LYS A 89 -6.68 -2.79 -16.30
N ILE A 90 -6.18 -3.89 -15.75
CA ILE A 90 -5.60 -3.96 -14.41
C ILE A 90 -4.21 -3.33 -14.52
N ARG A 91 -3.97 -2.23 -13.81
CA ARG A 91 -2.72 -1.47 -13.96
C ARG A 91 -1.76 -1.70 -12.83
N PHE A 92 -2.27 -2.03 -11.66
CA PHE A 92 -1.46 -2.18 -10.48
C PHE A 92 -2.09 -3.24 -9.57
N ALA A 93 -2.00 -4.50 -9.99
CA ALA A 93 -2.30 -5.62 -9.10
C ALA A 93 -1.30 -5.63 -7.94
N ASP A 94 -1.78 -5.52 -6.70
CA ASP A 94 -0.94 -5.21 -5.54
C ASP A 94 -0.90 -6.36 -4.54
N ASP A 95 -2.07 -6.81 -4.05
CA ASP A 95 -2.18 -7.91 -3.09
C ASP A 95 -3.27 -8.92 -3.48
N VAL A 96 -3.15 -10.17 -3.02
CA VAL A 96 -4.06 -11.28 -3.38
C VAL A 96 -4.32 -12.21 -2.20
N VAL A 97 -5.54 -12.73 -2.14
CA VAL A 97 -5.93 -13.78 -1.19
C VAL A 97 -6.85 -14.80 -1.86
N GLU A 98 -6.61 -16.07 -1.61
CA GLU A 98 -7.46 -17.17 -2.04
C GLU A 98 -8.42 -17.55 -0.91
N SER A 99 -9.70 -17.70 -1.25
CA SER A 99 -10.74 -18.14 -0.33
C SER A 99 -10.87 -19.67 -0.32
N THR A 100 -11.52 -20.21 0.71
CA THR A 100 -11.65 -21.67 0.90
C THR A 100 -12.44 -22.38 -0.19
N ASP A 101 -13.24 -21.66 -0.98
CA ASP A 101 -13.96 -22.21 -2.14
C ASP A 101 -13.18 -22.07 -3.47
N GLY A 102 -11.93 -21.59 -3.39
CA GLY A 102 -11.04 -21.38 -4.53
C GLY A 102 -11.22 -20.04 -5.26
N MET A 103 -12.16 -19.19 -4.84
CA MET A 103 -12.27 -17.85 -5.41
C MET A 103 -11.06 -17.01 -5.00
N VAL A 104 -10.52 -16.24 -5.94
CA VAL A 104 -9.35 -15.39 -5.70
C VAL A 104 -9.80 -13.94 -5.63
N TYR A 105 -9.45 -13.24 -4.56
CA TYR A 105 -9.70 -11.81 -4.38
C TYR A 105 -8.37 -11.07 -4.43
N PHE A 106 -8.32 -9.97 -5.17
CA PHE A 106 -7.08 -9.21 -5.31
C PHE A 106 -7.37 -7.73 -5.51
N THR A 107 -6.39 -6.90 -5.22
CA THR A 107 -6.51 -5.45 -5.36
C THR A 107 -5.91 -4.98 -6.68
N ASP A 108 -6.51 -3.95 -7.26
CA ASP A 108 -5.90 -3.10 -8.27
C ASP A 108 -5.77 -1.72 -7.65
N ALA A 109 -4.57 -1.39 -7.17
CA ALA A 109 -4.30 -0.24 -6.31
C ALA A 109 -4.68 1.08 -6.97
N SER A 110 -4.43 1.19 -8.27
CA SER A 110 -4.85 2.33 -9.06
C SER A 110 -5.17 1.92 -10.50
N THR A 111 -6.41 2.19 -10.91
CA THR A 111 -6.84 2.07 -12.32
C THR A 111 -6.19 3.10 -13.26
N LYS A 112 -5.38 4.03 -12.74
CA LYS A 112 -4.76 5.11 -13.52
C LYS A 112 -3.23 5.05 -13.55
N PHE A 113 -2.58 4.80 -12.42
CA PHE A 113 -1.12 4.82 -12.31
C PHE A 113 -0.57 3.43 -12.00
N GLU A 114 0.47 3.02 -12.71
CA GLU A 114 1.20 1.77 -12.48
C GLU A 114 2.16 1.92 -11.30
N LEU A 115 2.70 0.80 -10.80
CA LEU A 115 3.64 0.73 -9.67
C LEU A 115 4.74 1.79 -9.74
N HIS A 116 5.48 1.91 -10.85
CA HIS A 116 6.59 2.87 -10.97
C HIS A 116 6.16 4.36 -10.93
N ARG A 117 4.86 4.65 -10.99
CA ARG A 117 4.26 5.99 -10.89
C ARG A 117 3.30 6.12 -9.71
N TRP A 118 3.38 5.23 -8.71
CA TRP A 118 2.52 5.25 -7.52
C TRP A 118 2.48 6.64 -6.84
N PHE A 119 3.60 7.38 -6.84
CA PHE A 119 3.68 8.71 -6.24
C PHE A 119 2.75 9.74 -6.91
N LEU A 120 2.39 9.55 -8.19
CA LEU A 120 1.39 10.40 -8.85
C LEU A 120 -0.01 10.15 -8.32
N ASP A 121 -0.31 8.92 -7.86
CA ASP A 121 -1.61 8.57 -7.29
C ASP A 121 -1.83 9.29 -5.95
N VAL A 122 -0.85 9.26 -5.05
CA VAL A 122 -0.94 10.01 -3.78
C VAL A 122 -1.01 11.53 -4.00
N LEU A 123 -0.27 12.05 -4.99
CA LEU A 123 -0.35 13.46 -5.37
C LEU A 123 -1.71 13.81 -5.97
N GLU A 124 -2.30 12.94 -6.79
CA GLU A 124 -3.64 13.16 -7.31
C GLU A 124 -4.71 13.05 -6.21
N ALA A 125 -4.52 12.14 -5.26
CA ALA A 125 -5.40 11.88 -4.12
C ALA A 125 -6.86 11.64 -4.52
N LYS A 126 -7.06 10.84 -5.57
CA LYS A 126 -8.37 10.38 -6.03
C LYS A 126 -8.52 8.88 -5.80
N PRO A 127 -9.75 8.41 -5.58
CA PRO A 127 -10.00 7.01 -5.30
C PRO A 127 -10.00 6.17 -6.59
N HIS A 128 -8.82 5.80 -7.08
CA HIS A 128 -8.66 5.00 -8.30
C HIS A 128 -8.58 3.49 -8.07
N GLY A 129 -8.57 3.05 -6.82
CA GLY A 129 -8.42 1.64 -6.46
C GLY A 129 -9.72 0.85 -6.48
N ARG A 130 -9.58 -0.47 -6.62
CA ARG A 130 -10.70 -1.44 -6.62
C ARG A 130 -10.27 -2.80 -6.07
N VAL A 131 -11.24 -3.56 -5.58
CA VAL A 131 -11.09 -4.99 -5.25
C VAL A 131 -11.75 -5.78 -6.37
N LEU A 132 -11.04 -6.79 -6.86
CA LEU A 132 -11.45 -7.68 -7.92
C LEU A 132 -11.59 -9.10 -7.39
N LYS A 133 -12.49 -9.86 -8.00
CA LYS A 133 -12.70 -11.29 -7.76
C LYS A 133 -12.48 -12.05 -9.06
N PHE A 134 -11.62 -13.05 -9.03
CA PHE A 134 -11.40 -14.02 -10.10
C PHE A 134 -11.97 -15.38 -9.71
N ASP A 135 -12.79 -15.93 -10.59
CA ASP A 135 -13.35 -17.28 -10.48
C ASP A 135 -12.53 -18.24 -11.35
N PRO A 136 -11.75 -19.17 -10.77
CA PRO A 136 -10.92 -20.09 -11.54
C PRO A 136 -11.73 -21.12 -12.34
N HIS A 137 -13.00 -21.36 -12.02
CA HIS A 137 -13.84 -22.31 -12.75
C HIS A 137 -14.38 -21.71 -14.04
N THR A 138 -14.72 -20.42 -14.02
CA THR A 138 -15.25 -19.73 -15.20
C THR A 138 -14.20 -18.89 -15.93
N GLY A 139 -13.04 -18.64 -15.30
CA GLY A 139 -12.00 -17.75 -15.80
C GLY A 139 -12.41 -16.27 -15.82
N LYS A 140 -13.46 -15.90 -15.08
CA LYS A 140 -14.02 -14.54 -15.10
C LYS A 140 -13.52 -13.70 -13.94
N THR A 141 -13.18 -12.46 -14.25
CA THR A 141 -12.90 -11.40 -13.27
C THR A 141 -14.09 -10.47 -13.15
N SER A 142 -14.40 -10.03 -11.93
CA SER A 142 -15.48 -9.08 -11.63
C SER A 142 -15.04 -8.08 -10.56
N VAL A 143 -15.68 -6.91 -10.54
CA VAL A 143 -15.40 -5.86 -9.53
C VAL A 143 -16.25 -6.10 -8.28
N VAL A 144 -15.61 -6.18 -7.11
CA VAL A 144 -16.26 -6.32 -5.79
C VAL A 144 -16.43 -4.96 -5.13
N LEU A 145 -15.36 -4.17 -5.08
CA LEU A 145 -15.35 -2.80 -4.57
C LEU A 145 -14.65 -1.89 -5.56
N LYS A 146 -15.02 -0.62 -5.58
CA LYS A 146 -14.41 0.42 -6.40
C LYS A 146 -14.34 1.73 -5.61
N ASP A 147 -13.72 2.73 -6.21
CA ASP A 147 -13.60 4.07 -5.62
C ASP A 147 -12.88 4.00 -4.25
N LEU A 148 -11.82 3.18 -4.17
CA LEU A 148 -10.92 3.08 -3.02
C LEU A 148 -9.71 4.01 -3.20
N ALA A 149 -9.30 4.66 -2.13
CA ALA A 149 -8.13 5.53 -2.11
C ALA A 149 -6.83 4.73 -1.94
N PHE A 150 -6.39 4.15 -3.08
CA PHE A 150 -5.26 3.24 -3.20
C PHE A 150 -5.53 1.92 -2.47
N ALA A 151 -6.14 0.98 -3.20
CA ALA A 151 -6.50 -0.34 -2.68
C ALA A 151 -5.26 -1.21 -2.60
N ASN A 152 -4.68 -1.34 -1.42
CA ASN A 152 -3.39 -1.98 -1.24
C ASN A 152 -3.57 -3.42 -0.72
N GLY A 153 -3.35 -3.67 0.57
CA GLY A 153 -3.48 -4.99 1.15
C GLY A 153 -4.91 -5.53 1.18
N ILE A 154 -5.05 -6.85 1.08
CA ILE A 154 -6.33 -7.57 1.19
C ILE A 154 -6.20 -8.86 2.00
N ALA A 155 -7.12 -9.09 2.94
CA ALA A 155 -7.17 -10.32 3.72
C ALA A 155 -8.60 -10.82 3.88
N LEU A 156 -8.77 -12.14 3.96
CA LEU A 156 -10.03 -12.77 4.33
C LEU A 156 -10.10 -13.01 5.83
N SER A 157 -11.32 -12.98 6.36
CA SER A 157 -11.56 -13.48 7.72
C SER A 157 -11.28 -14.99 7.81
N PRO A 158 -11.02 -15.53 9.01
CA PRO A 158 -10.85 -16.98 9.20
C PRO A 158 -12.02 -17.82 8.66
N ARG A 159 -13.23 -17.26 8.64
CA ARG A 159 -14.44 -17.93 8.18
C ARG A 159 -14.84 -17.57 6.74
N ASN A 160 -14.07 -16.70 6.08
CA ASN A 160 -14.36 -16.22 4.72
C ASN A 160 -15.77 -15.59 4.61
N ASP A 161 -16.27 -15.01 5.70
CA ASP A 161 -17.56 -14.29 5.75
C ASP A 161 -17.41 -12.79 5.42
N PHE A 162 -16.21 -12.24 5.56
CA PHE A 162 -15.86 -10.90 5.12
C PHE A 162 -14.40 -10.85 4.62
N LEU A 163 -14.10 -9.81 3.83
CA LEU A 163 -12.74 -9.40 3.50
C LEU A 163 -12.42 -8.05 4.15
N ILE A 164 -11.13 -7.78 4.36
CA ILE A 164 -10.59 -6.47 4.71
C ILE A 164 -9.75 -5.98 3.54
N VAL A 165 -9.90 -4.70 3.18
CA VAL A 165 -9.05 -4.02 2.19
C VAL A 165 -8.49 -2.74 2.80
N CYS A 166 -7.20 -2.48 2.59
CA CYS A 166 -6.54 -1.29 3.11
C CYS A 166 -6.54 -0.14 2.09
N GLU A 167 -6.89 1.06 2.57
CA GLU A 167 -6.82 2.32 1.79
C GLU A 167 -5.64 3.15 2.29
N THR A 168 -4.51 3.02 1.60
CA THR A 168 -3.23 3.62 2.03
C THR A 168 -3.34 5.12 2.22
N TRP A 169 -3.99 5.84 1.28
CA TRP A 169 -4.12 7.31 1.35
C TRP A 169 -5.15 7.79 2.38
N LYS A 170 -5.93 6.88 2.96
CA LYS A 170 -6.94 7.17 3.99
C LYS A 170 -6.54 6.73 5.38
N PHE A 171 -5.38 6.08 5.55
CA PHE A 171 -4.87 5.64 6.85
C PHE A 171 -5.89 4.75 7.59
N ARG A 172 -6.56 3.88 6.82
CA ARG A 172 -7.64 3.02 7.31
C ARG A 172 -7.71 1.74 6.48
N CYS A 173 -8.36 0.72 7.05
CA CYS A 173 -8.82 -0.43 6.28
C CYS A 173 -10.34 -0.58 6.44
N LEU A 174 -10.99 -1.10 5.41
CA LEU A 174 -12.43 -1.30 5.30
C LEU A 174 -12.74 -2.79 5.38
N LYS A 175 -13.90 -3.12 5.96
CA LYS A 175 -14.44 -4.48 6.01
C LYS A 175 -15.64 -4.58 5.09
N HIS A 176 -15.64 -5.60 4.23
CA HIS A 176 -16.71 -5.88 3.29
C HIS A 176 -17.21 -7.30 3.46
N TRP A 177 -18.53 -7.44 3.66
CA TRP A 177 -19.20 -8.72 3.87
C TRP A 177 -19.36 -9.45 2.53
N LEU A 178 -18.95 -10.72 2.47
CA LEU A 178 -18.95 -11.49 1.22
C LEU A 178 -20.29 -12.18 0.94
N ASN A 179 -20.96 -12.63 2.00
CA ASN A 179 -22.17 -13.46 1.90
C ASN A 179 -23.42 -12.74 2.42
N GLU A 180 -23.31 -11.44 2.66
CA GLU A 180 -24.38 -10.64 3.23
C GLU A 180 -24.52 -9.32 2.47
N ASP A 181 -25.75 -8.92 2.17
CA ASP A 181 -26.05 -7.60 1.61
C ASP A 181 -25.98 -6.54 2.72
N ARG A 182 -24.76 -6.29 3.20
CA ARG A 182 -24.45 -5.31 4.23
C ARG A 182 -23.54 -4.23 3.65
N PRO A 183 -23.71 -2.96 4.07
CA PRO A 183 -22.77 -1.91 3.73
C PRO A 183 -21.34 -2.25 4.16
N THR A 184 -20.36 -1.91 3.32
CA THR A 184 -18.95 -1.88 3.71
C THR A 184 -18.76 -0.90 4.86
N GLU A 185 -18.01 -1.32 5.88
CA GLU A 185 -17.78 -0.54 7.10
C GLU A 185 -16.29 -0.27 7.34
N VAL A 186 -15.98 0.71 8.18
CA VAL A 186 -14.60 0.96 8.61
C VAL A 186 -14.20 -0.16 9.56
N PHE A 187 -13.10 -0.86 9.25
CA PHE A 187 -12.53 -1.88 10.12
C PHE A 187 -11.62 -1.23 11.17
N VAL A 188 -10.67 -0.42 10.72
CA VAL A 188 -9.75 0.35 11.56
C VAL A 188 -9.42 1.65 10.83
N GLU A 189 -9.31 2.76 11.54
CA GLU A 189 -8.95 4.07 10.99
C GLU A 189 -7.96 4.82 11.89
N ASN A 190 -7.45 5.95 11.39
CA ASN A 190 -6.43 6.77 12.06
C ASN A 190 -5.14 5.99 12.36
N LEU A 191 -4.77 5.06 11.47
CA LEU A 191 -3.51 4.34 11.57
C LEU A 191 -2.32 5.32 11.57
N PRO A 192 -1.23 5.01 12.29
CA PRO A 192 -0.07 5.92 12.40
C PRO A 192 0.73 6.05 11.09
N GLY A 193 0.49 5.16 10.12
CA GLY A 193 1.00 5.21 8.76
C GLY A 193 -0.06 4.79 7.75
N GLY A 194 0.22 4.94 6.47
CA GLY A 194 -0.64 4.42 5.41
C GLY A 194 -0.56 2.90 5.40
N PRO A 195 -1.66 2.17 5.54
CA PRO A 195 -1.60 0.71 5.53
C PRO A 195 -1.18 0.18 4.16
N ASP A 196 -0.34 -0.85 4.21
CA ASP A 196 0.17 -1.61 3.06
C ASP A 196 -0.47 -3.03 3.12
N ASN A 197 0.29 -4.10 2.84
CA ASN A 197 -0.22 -5.47 2.93
C ASN A 197 -0.75 -5.79 4.34
N ILE A 198 -1.80 -6.62 4.36
CA ILE A 198 -2.48 -7.11 5.56
C ILE A 198 -2.54 -8.63 5.52
N ASN A 199 -2.14 -9.29 6.61
CA ASN A 199 -2.16 -10.74 6.71
C ASN A 199 -2.89 -11.21 7.97
N LEU A 200 -3.66 -12.29 7.82
CA LEU A 200 -4.35 -12.95 8.93
C LEU A 200 -3.34 -13.64 9.85
N ALA A 201 -3.44 -13.41 11.15
CA ALA A 201 -2.67 -14.10 12.18
C ALA A 201 -3.39 -15.37 12.66
N GLU A 202 -2.65 -16.27 13.31
CA GLU A 202 -3.16 -17.57 13.81
C GLU A 202 -4.32 -17.42 14.82
N ASP A 203 -4.34 -16.31 15.57
CA ASP A 203 -5.36 -15.99 16.58
C ASP A 203 -6.64 -15.33 16.00
N GLY A 204 -6.68 -15.11 14.68
CA GLY A 204 -7.78 -14.45 13.98
C GLY A 204 -7.71 -12.92 13.95
N SER A 205 -6.63 -12.32 14.46
CA SER A 205 -6.29 -10.91 14.27
C SER A 205 -5.53 -10.70 12.96
N PHE A 206 -5.10 -9.47 12.69
CA PHE A 206 -4.45 -9.09 11.43
C PHE A 206 -3.18 -8.29 11.68
N TRP A 207 -2.11 -8.65 10.99
CA TRP A 207 -0.90 -7.84 10.89
C TRP A 207 -0.98 -6.93 9.67
N ILE A 208 -0.70 -5.64 9.87
CA ILE A 208 -0.74 -4.63 8.80
C ILE A 208 0.61 -3.92 8.77
N ALA A 209 1.28 -3.94 7.62
CA ALA A 209 2.47 -3.13 7.39
C ALA A 209 2.08 -1.65 7.19
N LEU A 210 2.91 -0.72 7.66
CA LEU A 210 2.60 0.71 7.60
C LEU A 210 3.70 1.49 6.89
N LEU A 211 3.29 2.18 5.82
CA LEU A 211 4.09 3.18 5.13
C LEU A 211 4.09 4.50 5.91
N GLU A 212 5.28 4.98 6.27
CA GLU A 212 5.44 6.27 6.93
C GLU A 212 5.36 7.43 5.92
N LEU A 213 4.14 7.71 5.47
CA LEU A 213 3.84 8.73 4.46
C LEU A 213 3.84 10.16 5.02
N ARG A 214 3.94 10.33 6.33
CA ARG A 214 3.83 11.63 6.98
C ARG A 214 5.19 12.19 7.34
N SER A 215 5.57 13.26 6.64
CA SER A 215 6.59 14.19 7.06
C SER A 215 5.95 15.57 7.27
N TYR A 216 6.66 16.50 7.93
CA TYR A 216 6.16 17.87 8.08
C TYR A 216 5.86 18.55 6.72
N GLY A 217 6.59 18.15 5.66
CA GLY A 217 6.41 18.68 4.31
C GLY A 217 5.19 18.10 3.56
N THR A 218 4.83 16.84 3.79
CA THR A 218 3.73 16.18 3.06
C THR A 218 2.39 16.86 3.35
N ASP A 219 2.10 17.19 4.60
CA ASP A 219 0.84 17.84 4.99
C ASP A 219 0.62 19.16 4.24
N THR A 220 1.69 19.92 4.00
CA THR A 220 1.61 21.22 3.33
C THR A 220 1.42 21.05 1.83
N ILE A 221 2.12 20.10 1.22
CA ILE A 221 1.95 19.75 -0.20
C ILE A 221 0.53 19.32 -0.47
N HIS A 222 -0.01 18.44 0.38
CA HIS A 222 -1.32 17.86 0.15
C HIS A 222 -2.50 18.86 0.31
N ARG A 223 -2.24 20.04 0.90
CA ARG A 223 -3.14 21.19 0.99
C ARG A 223 -3.08 22.15 -0.21
N SER A 224 -2.13 21.99 -1.13
CA SER A 224 -1.97 22.86 -2.30
C SER A 224 -1.97 22.08 -3.62
N LYS A 225 -3.00 22.31 -4.44
CA LYS A 225 -3.08 21.74 -5.79
C LYS A 225 -1.90 22.19 -6.67
N VAL A 226 -1.47 23.45 -6.52
CA VAL A 226 -0.33 24.00 -7.27
C VAL A 226 0.97 23.29 -6.89
N ALA A 227 1.20 23.06 -5.58
CA ALA A 227 2.38 22.31 -5.13
C ALA A 227 2.40 20.88 -5.67
N LYS A 228 1.25 20.20 -5.65
CA LYS A 228 1.09 18.85 -6.23
C LYS A 228 1.40 18.84 -7.72
N HIS A 229 0.92 19.82 -8.49
CA HIS A 229 1.25 19.95 -9.91
C HIS A 229 2.75 20.14 -10.15
N ILE A 230 3.41 21.02 -9.40
CA ILE A 230 4.86 21.24 -9.50
C ILE A 230 5.62 19.93 -9.26
N ILE A 231 5.30 19.21 -8.19
CA ILE A 231 5.98 17.96 -7.83
C ILE A 231 5.70 16.86 -8.88
N ALA A 232 4.48 16.77 -9.39
CA ALA A 232 4.13 15.81 -10.43
C ALA A 232 4.86 16.07 -11.77
N THR A 233 5.12 17.34 -12.10
CA THR A 233 5.91 17.73 -13.28
C THR A 233 7.40 17.49 -13.09
N PHE A 234 7.89 17.60 -11.85
CA PHE A 234 9.30 17.45 -11.50
C PHE A 234 9.50 16.35 -10.44
N PRO A 235 9.42 15.06 -10.80
CA PRO A 235 9.41 13.95 -9.84
C PRO A 235 10.64 13.87 -8.93
N TRP A 236 11.77 14.44 -9.33
CA TRP A 236 12.97 14.53 -8.48
C TRP A 236 12.72 15.34 -7.19
N LEU A 237 11.69 16.19 -7.16
CA LEU A 237 11.25 16.88 -5.94
C LEU A 237 10.58 15.94 -4.95
N CYS A 238 10.00 14.81 -5.38
CA CYS A 238 9.33 13.85 -4.49
C CYS A 238 10.26 13.36 -3.38
N ASP A 239 11.51 13.06 -3.72
CA ASP A 239 12.52 12.53 -2.78
C ASP A 239 12.84 13.51 -1.63
N TRP A 240 12.54 14.81 -1.79
CA TRP A 240 12.73 15.81 -0.73
C TRP A 240 11.60 15.85 0.29
N PHE A 241 10.43 15.31 -0.06
CA PHE A 241 9.21 15.47 0.74
C PHE A 241 8.63 14.15 1.24
N VAL A 242 8.84 13.06 0.50
CA VAL A 242 8.34 11.73 0.82
C VAL A 242 9.50 10.89 1.37
N ASP A 243 9.66 10.90 2.69
CA ASP A 243 10.78 10.24 3.38
C ASP A 243 10.42 8.80 3.81
N LEU A 244 9.95 8.00 2.86
CA LEU A 244 9.50 6.62 3.09
C LEU A 244 10.62 5.67 3.55
N LYS A 245 11.89 6.07 3.41
CA LYS A 245 13.03 5.15 3.45
C LYS A 245 13.72 5.03 4.82
N LYS A 246 13.26 5.75 5.84
CA LYS A 246 14.03 5.86 7.09
C LYS A 246 13.49 5.05 8.26
N ARG A 247 12.30 4.46 8.13
CA ARG A 247 11.61 3.83 9.25
C ARG A 247 10.81 2.63 8.79
N ALA A 248 10.44 1.79 9.75
CA ALA A 248 9.59 0.65 9.55
C ALA A 248 8.59 0.56 10.70
N SER A 249 7.34 0.25 10.39
CA SER A 249 6.28 0.06 11.38
C SER A 249 5.31 -1.02 10.92
N VAL A 250 4.80 -1.81 11.87
CA VAL A 250 3.73 -2.79 11.67
C VAL A 250 2.77 -2.72 12.85
N VAL A 251 1.50 -3.05 12.63
CA VAL A 251 0.48 -3.07 13.68
C VAL A 251 -0.28 -4.39 13.69
N LYS A 252 -0.66 -4.85 14.88
CA LYS A 252 -1.60 -5.97 15.07
C LYS A 252 -2.96 -5.39 15.41
N VAL A 253 -3.98 -5.79 14.66
CA VAL A 253 -5.36 -5.32 14.80
C VAL A 253 -6.28 -6.51 15.03
N GLY A 254 -7.03 -6.50 16.12
CA GLY A 254 -8.01 -7.54 16.44
C GLY A 254 -9.16 -7.58 15.43
N ALA A 255 -9.91 -8.68 15.39
CA ALA A 255 -11.08 -8.84 14.51
C ALA A 255 -12.20 -7.82 14.78
N ASP A 256 -12.16 -7.11 15.90
CA ASP A 256 -13.05 -6.01 16.26
C ASP A 256 -12.55 -4.62 15.80
N GLY A 257 -11.40 -4.56 15.13
CA GLY A 257 -10.79 -3.31 14.67
C GLY A 257 -9.89 -2.63 15.70
N SER A 258 -9.70 -3.21 16.89
CA SER A 258 -8.86 -2.62 17.94
C SER A 258 -7.37 -2.86 17.69
N ILE A 259 -6.54 -1.83 17.81
CA ILE A 259 -5.08 -1.95 17.72
C ILE A 259 -4.55 -2.53 19.02
N SER A 260 -3.97 -3.73 18.97
CA SER A 260 -3.41 -4.41 20.15
C SER A 260 -1.90 -4.18 20.30
N HIS A 261 -1.16 -4.13 19.19
CA HIS A 261 0.29 -3.94 19.18
C HIS A 261 0.74 -3.04 18.04
N ILE A 262 1.83 -2.32 18.27
CA ILE A 262 2.56 -1.52 17.25
C ILE A 262 4.03 -1.84 17.43
N PHE A 263 4.71 -2.35 16.41
CA PHE A 263 6.16 -2.53 16.42
C PHE A 263 6.81 -1.59 15.42
N ASN A 264 7.90 -0.91 15.81
CA ASN A 264 8.60 0.01 14.94
C ASN A 264 10.13 -0.17 14.97
N ASP A 265 10.82 0.36 13.97
CA ASP A 265 12.22 0.79 13.99
C ASP A 265 12.25 2.23 13.46
N GLN A 266 12.26 3.20 14.37
CA GLN A 266 12.15 4.62 14.00
C GLN A 266 13.46 5.24 13.51
N THR A 267 14.54 4.50 13.63
CA THR A 267 15.84 4.90 13.13
C THR A 267 16.17 4.24 11.80
N GLY A 268 15.40 3.22 11.41
CA GLY A 268 15.71 2.41 10.25
C GLY A 268 17.04 1.68 10.38
N LYS A 269 17.44 1.35 11.61
CA LYS A 269 18.77 0.81 11.91
C LYS A 269 18.92 -0.61 11.37
N VAL A 270 17.85 -1.40 11.43
CA VAL A 270 17.86 -2.80 11.02
C VAL A 270 17.05 -2.97 9.75
N ILE A 271 15.82 -2.45 9.71
CA ILE A 271 14.91 -2.58 8.58
C ILE A 271 14.19 -1.25 8.32
N THR A 272 13.91 -0.96 7.06
CA THR A 272 13.16 0.23 6.62
C THR A 272 12.11 -0.18 5.61
N PHE A 273 11.07 0.63 5.47
CA PHE A 273 10.07 0.47 4.41
C PHE A 273 9.49 -0.96 4.35
N VAL A 274 8.97 -1.41 5.49
CA VAL A 274 8.29 -2.70 5.60
C VAL A 274 6.95 -2.59 4.90
N THR A 275 6.70 -3.49 3.96
CA THR A 275 5.50 -3.52 3.11
C THR A 275 4.62 -4.74 3.39
N SER A 276 5.15 -5.75 4.09
CA SER A 276 4.40 -6.95 4.49
C SER A 276 4.84 -7.47 5.85
N ALA A 277 3.90 -8.10 6.56
CA ALA A 277 4.12 -8.73 7.85
C ALA A 277 3.29 -10.01 7.96
N LEU A 278 3.94 -11.17 8.07
CA LEU A 278 3.30 -12.48 8.11
C LEU A 278 3.67 -13.20 9.40
N GLU A 279 2.67 -13.62 10.18
CA GLU A 279 2.88 -14.45 11.36
C GLU A 279 2.91 -15.93 10.97
N PHE A 280 3.97 -16.62 11.37
CA PHE A 280 4.10 -18.06 11.16
C PHE A 280 5.01 -18.70 12.21
N ASP A 281 4.55 -19.78 12.85
CA ASP A 281 5.33 -20.56 13.83
C ASP A 281 5.89 -19.68 14.97
N GLY A 282 5.03 -18.81 15.51
CA GLY A 282 5.37 -17.87 16.57
C GLY A 282 6.40 -16.80 16.20
N ASN A 283 6.65 -16.58 14.92
CA ASN A 283 7.54 -15.56 14.40
C ASN A 283 6.78 -14.62 13.47
N LEU A 284 7.18 -13.35 13.46
CA LEU A 284 6.73 -12.37 12.50
C LEU A 284 7.80 -12.18 11.42
N TYR A 285 7.45 -12.51 10.19
CA TYR A 285 8.29 -12.33 9.01
C TYR A 285 7.91 -11.02 8.32
N LEU A 286 8.91 -10.20 8.01
CA LEU A 286 8.73 -8.87 7.44
C LEU A 286 9.42 -8.79 6.09
N GLY A 287 8.64 -8.42 5.07
CA GLY A 287 9.13 -8.06 3.75
C GLY A 287 9.40 -6.55 3.65
N SER A 288 10.37 -6.20 2.82
CA SER A 288 10.71 -4.82 2.49
C SER A 288 11.37 -4.74 1.12
N LEU A 289 10.82 -3.88 0.27
CA LEU A 289 11.36 -3.54 -1.05
C LEU A 289 12.74 -2.86 -1.02
N ASN A 290 13.21 -2.42 0.15
CA ASN A 290 14.48 -1.70 0.32
C ASN A 290 15.60 -2.55 0.92
N THR A 291 15.35 -3.84 1.16
CA THR A 291 16.33 -4.72 1.80
C THR A 291 16.70 -5.89 0.92
N ASN A 292 17.76 -6.60 1.30
CA ASN A 292 18.21 -7.82 0.65
C ASN A 292 18.12 -9.03 1.60
N PHE A 293 17.20 -9.00 2.56
CA PHE A 293 16.92 -10.05 3.54
C PHE A 293 15.45 -10.02 3.94
N VAL A 294 14.90 -11.13 4.41
CA VAL A 294 13.61 -11.16 5.11
C VAL A 294 13.85 -10.94 6.60
N GLY A 295 13.11 -10.02 7.21
CA GLY A 295 13.22 -9.78 8.65
C GLY A 295 12.44 -10.82 9.45
N LYS A 296 13.07 -11.52 10.38
CA LYS A 296 12.41 -12.45 11.31
C LYS A 296 12.43 -11.91 12.74
N LEU A 297 11.27 -11.73 13.34
CA LEU A 297 11.11 -11.30 14.73
C LEU A 297 10.40 -12.40 15.54
N GLN A 298 11.03 -12.88 16.61
CA GLN A 298 10.38 -13.83 17.52
C GLN A 298 9.31 -13.12 18.34
N LEU A 299 8.07 -13.64 18.32
CA LEU A 299 6.95 -13.14 19.10
C LEU A 299 6.90 -13.81 20.48
N ASP A 300 6.63 -13.01 21.51
CA ASP A 300 6.35 -13.50 22.87
C ASP A 300 4.92 -14.04 22.98
N ARG A 301 4.61 -14.85 24.00
CA ARG A 301 3.25 -15.44 24.20
C ARG A 301 2.09 -14.44 24.19
N HIS A 302 2.32 -13.19 24.57
CA HIS A 302 1.31 -12.12 24.59
C HIS A 302 1.24 -11.31 23.28
N GLN A 303 2.14 -11.59 22.34
CA GLN A 303 2.25 -10.95 21.03
C GLN A 303 1.81 -11.89 19.89
N LYS A 304 1.82 -13.20 20.15
CA LYS A 304 1.08 -14.22 19.38
C LYS A 304 -0.42 -13.96 19.41
#